data_AF-A0A8G1J788-F1
#
_entry.id   AF-A0A8G1J788-F1
#
_cell.length_a   1.000
_cell.length_b   1.000
_cell.length_c   1.000
_cell.angle_alpha   90.00
_cell.angle_beta   90.00
_cell.angle_gamma   90.00
#
_symmetry.space_group_name_H-M   'P 1'
#
loop_
_entity.id
_entity.type
_entity.pdbx_description
1 polymer ?
#
loop_
_entity_poly.entity_id
_entity_poly.type
_entity_poly.pdbx_seq_one_letter_code
_entity_poly.pdbx_strand_id
1 'polypeptide(L)'
;MNASRRPSRPGGRSTGPGRTRATRRPAPGSAGRPQVKRVRYRPARRISRRAAVLALVLSALALSYAYPLRTYIEQRIEINRLEAEQAEQSERIEELEAERVKWDDPEYVKAQIRSSLLLVPPGEDLVIVVDEDDPRHTGGADDAEDPDLSWYDELAATFEDADRLDPEETEEPAE
;
A
#
# COMPACT_ATOMS: atom_id res chain seq x y z
N MET A 1 33.42 -8.35 46.32
CA MET A 1 32.50 -9.10 47.22
C MET A 1 31.37 -9.60 46.34
N ASN A 2 30.94 -10.85 46.24
CA ASN A 2 31.23 -12.12 46.88
C ASN A 2 31.06 -13.22 45.82
N ALA A 3 31.89 -14.26 45.90
CA ALA A 3 31.89 -15.43 45.04
C ALA A 3 31.11 -16.57 45.71
N SER A 4 30.55 -17.49 44.92
CA SER A 4 30.28 -18.90 45.27
C SER A 4 29.85 -19.62 43.97
N ARG A 5 30.75 -20.23 43.20
CA ARG A 5 31.37 -21.58 43.37
C ARG A 5 30.35 -22.72 43.50
N ARG A 6 30.14 -23.43 42.37
CA ARG A 6 30.29 -24.89 42.08
C ARG A 6 29.88 -25.91 43.18
N PRO A 7 29.38 -27.13 42.82
CA PRO A 7 30.18 -28.06 42.00
C PRO A 7 29.44 -29.02 41.03
N SER A 8 30.18 -29.42 40.00
CA SER A 8 30.03 -30.69 39.28
C SER A 8 30.64 -31.84 40.09
N ARG A 9 30.07 -33.06 40.07
CA ARG A 9 30.79 -34.34 40.27
C ARG A 9 29.90 -35.58 39.98
N PRO A 10 30.44 -36.82 39.89
CA PRO A 10 30.61 -37.50 38.60
C PRO A 10 30.13 -38.97 38.58
N GLY A 11 30.29 -39.63 37.43
CA GLY A 11 30.83 -40.99 37.36
C GLY A 11 29.87 -42.17 37.58
N GLY A 12 29.75 -43.02 36.55
CA GLY A 12 29.14 -44.33 36.66
C GLY A 12 29.43 -45.20 35.45
N ARG A 13 30.69 -45.60 35.30
CA ARG A 13 31.11 -46.68 34.40
C ARG A 13 30.98 -48.00 35.18
N SER A 14 30.13 -48.91 34.73
CA SER A 14 30.19 -50.32 35.14
C SER A 14 30.35 -51.22 33.92
N THR A 15 31.43 -51.99 34.00
CA THR A 15 31.90 -53.08 33.15
C THR A 15 30.90 -54.25 33.13
N GLY A 16 30.86 -55.01 32.02
CA GLY A 16 29.99 -56.19 31.79
C GLY A 16 30.35 -57.44 32.64
N PRO A 17 30.16 -58.70 32.19
CA PRO A 17 29.77 -59.22 30.86
C PRO A 17 28.61 -60.27 30.88
N GLY A 18 28.02 -60.57 29.72
CA GLY A 18 26.99 -61.62 29.61
C GLY A 18 26.81 -62.14 28.19
N ARG A 19 27.75 -62.99 27.76
CA ARG A 19 27.69 -63.77 26.51
C ARG A 19 26.55 -64.79 26.57
N THR A 20 25.63 -64.76 25.61
CA THR A 20 25.10 -65.98 24.97
C THR A 20 25.02 -65.77 23.47
N ARG A 21 26.19 -65.98 22.84
CA ARG A 21 26.33 -66.22 21.40
C ARG A 21 25.71 -67.59 21.10
N ALA A 22 24.45 -67.61 20.68
CA ALA A 22 23.87 -68.79 20.04
C ALA A 22 24.28 -68.82 18.57
N THR A 23 25.48 -69.36 18.31
CA THR A 23 25.89 -69.81 16.97
C THR A 23 25.08 -71.05 16.61
N ARG A 24 23.98 -70.88 15.87
CA ARG A 24 23.40 -71.96 15.05
C ARG A 24 23.81 -71.77 13.60
N ARG A 25 24.90 -72.47 13.27
CA ARG A 25 25.20 -73.19 12.01
C ARG A 25 24.34 -72.84 10.78
N PRO A 26 24.93 -72.36 9.66
CA PRO A 26 24.22 -72.34 8.38
C PRO A 26 24.04 -73.77 7.87
N ALA A 27 22.81 -74.18 7.61
CA ALA A 27 22.52 -75.37 6.83
C ALA A 27 22.67 -75.03 5.33
N PRO A 28 23.45 -75.78 4.54
CA PRO A 28 23.45 -75.63 3.09
C PRO A 28 22.23 -76.35 2.52
N GLY A 29 21.50 -75.67 1.64
CA GLY A 29 20.38 -76.28 0.90
C GLY A 29 19.01 -75.94 1.45
N SER A 30 18.52 -74.74 1.15
CA SER A 30 17.09 -74.54 0.92
C SER A 30 16.96 -73.69 -0.34
N ALA A 31 16.80 -74.41 -1.44
CA ALA A 31 16.42 -73.85 -2.72
C ALA A 31 15.12 -73.03 -2.57
N GLY A 32 15.11 -71.85 -3.18
CA GLY A 32 13.92 -71.11 -3.59
C GLY A 32 12.80 -71.01 -2.54
N ARG A 33 12.90 -70.05 -1.61
CA ARG A 33 11.67 -69.53 -1.01
C ARG A 33 10.99 -68.65 -2.06
N PRO A 34 9.80 -68.98 -2.57
CA PRO A 34 9.09 -68.07 -3.45
C PRO A 34 8.79 -66.80 -2.65
N GLN A 35 9.26 -65.66 -3.16
CA GLN A 35 8.82 -64.35 -2.72
C GLN A 35 7.31 -64.30 -2.97
N VAL A 36 6.52 -64.57 -1.93
CA VAL A 36 5.09 -64.40 -1.99
C VAL A 36 4.86 -62.92 -2.18
N LYS A 37 4.51 -62.52 -3.41
CA LYS A 37 3.98 -61.21 -3.74
C LYS A 37 2.74 -61.06 -2.87
N ARG A 38 2.90 -60.44 -1.69
CA ARG A 38 1.76 -60.02 -0.87
C ARG A 38 1.12 -58.90 -1.65
N VAL A 39 0.21 -59.26 -2.55
CA VAL A 39 -0.81 -58.34 -3.03
C VAL A 39 -1.52 -57.92 -1.75
N ARG A 40 -1.20 -56.72 -1.26
CA ARG A 40 -2.00 -56.09 -0.23
C ARG A 40 -3.33 -55.85 -0.91
N TYR A 41 -4.26 -56.79 -0.73
CA TYR A 41 -5.66 -56.57 -0.98
C TYR A 41 -6.01 -55.38 -0.09
N ARG A 42 -6.03 -54.17 -0.67
CA ARG A 42 -6.74 -53.05 -0.05
C ARG A 42 -8.17 -53.59 -0.01
N PRO A 43 -8.72 -53.93 1.18
CA PRO A 43 -10.08 -54.37 1.22
C PRO A 43 -10.87 -53.25 0.56
N ALA A 44 -11.52 -53.56 -0.56
CA ALA A 44 -12.51 -52.68 -1.12
C ALA A 44 -13.51 -52.47 0.02
N ARG A 45 -13.35 -51.36 0.74
CA ARG A 45 -14.19 -51.01 1.87
C ARG A 45 -15.56 -50.89 1.24
N ARG A 46 -16.40 -51.92 1.41
CA ARG A 46 -17.78 -51.86 0.96
C ARG A 46 -18.35 -50.67 1.70
N ILE A 47 -18.53 -49.57 0.98
CA ILE A 47 -19.03 -48.32 1.54
C ILE A 47 -20.41 -48.69 2.06
N SER A 48 -20.55 -48.76 3.39
CA SER A 48 -21.87 -48.98 3.97
C SER A 48 -22.72 -47.79 3.60
N ARG A 49 -24.03 -47.98 3.37
CA ARG A 49 -24.94 -46.85 3.10
C ARG A 49 -24.78 -45.74 4.15
N ARG A 50 -24.49 -46.11 5.40
CA ARG A 50 -24.16 -45.18 6.50
C ARG A 50 -22.89 -44.36 6.24
N ALA A 51 -21.83 -44.95 5.70
CA ALA A 51 -20.61 -44.23 5.35
C ALA A 51 -20.83 -43.26 4.18
N ALA A 52 -21.65 -43.64 3.18
CA ALA A 52 -22.03 -42.74 2.09
C ALA A 52 -22.84 -41.54 2.60
N VAL A 53 -23.81 -41.78 3.50
CA VAL A 53 -24.59 -40.71 4.14
C VAL A 53 -23.69 -39.79 4.96
N LEU A 54 -22.77 -40.32 5.76
CA LEU A 54 -21.82 -39.50 6.52
C LEU A 54 -20.93 -38.64 5.63
N ALA A 55 -20.41 -39.19 4.53
CA ALA A 55 -19.60 -38.43 3.58
C ALA A 55 -20.42 -37.30 2.91
N LEU A 56 -21.68 -37.57 2.58
CA LEU A 56 -22.58 -36.56 2.02
C LEU A 56 -22.90 -35.46 3.03
N VAL A 57 -23.17 -35.80 4.29
CA VAL A 57 -23.40 -34.82 5.37
C VAL A 57 -22.16 -33.96 5.62
N LEU A 58 -20.98 -34.56 5.69
CA LEU A 58 -19.72 -33.81 5.83
C LEU A 58 -19.46 -32.91 4.64
N SER A 59 -19.77 -33.36 3.43
CA SER A 59 -19.65 -32.54 2.22
C SER A 59 -20.64 -31.37 2.28
N ALA A 60 -21.90 -31.61 2.64
CA ALA A 60 -22.89 -30.56 2.81
C ALA A 60 -22.49 -29.53 3.88
N LEU A 61 -21.99 -29.97 5.03
CA LEU A 61 -21.44 -29.09 6.07
C LEU A 61 -20.23 -28.29 5.57
N ALA A 62 -19.30 -28.94 4.87
CA ALA A 62 -18.13 -28.28 4.31
C ALA A 62 -18.52 -27.22 3.28
N LEU A 63 -19.44 -27.50 2.36
CA LEU A 63 -19.94 -26.51 1.40
C LEU A 63 -20.73 -25.39 2.11
N SER A 64 -21.56 -25.75 3.09
CA SER A 64 -22.34 -24.78 3.89
C SER A 64 -21.46 -23.86 4.72
N TYR A 65 -20.26 -24.29 5.13
CA TYR A 65 -19.29 -23.46 5.87
C TYR A 65 -18.27 -22.78 4.95
N ALA A 66 -17.93 -23.37 3.80
CA ALA A 66 -16.99 -22.79 2.84
C ALA A 66 -17.49 -21.45 2.29
N TYR A 67 -18.80 -21.28 2.14
CA TYR A 67 -19.38 -20.02 1.68
C TYR A 67 -19.32 -18.90 2.77
N PRO A 68 -19.77 -19.12 4.02
CA PRO A 68 -19.62 -18.15 5.11
C PRO A 68 -18.18 -17.80 5.48
N LEU A 69 -17.23 -18.74 5.35
CA LEU A 69 -15.83 -18.44 5.66
C LEU A 69 -15.23 -17.41 4.69
N ARG A 70 -15.64 -17.43 3.43
CA ARG A 70 -15.18 -16.44 2.44
C ARG A 70 -15.70 -15.05 2.79
N THR A 71 -17.00 -14.93 3.04
CA THR A 71 -17.62 -13.65 3.39
C THR A 71 -17.12 -13.09 4.73
N TYR A 72 -16.80 -13.94 5.71
CA TYR A 72 -16.26 -13.50 6.99
C TYR A 72 -14.84 -12.90 6.88
N ILE A 73 -14.01 -13.41 5.95
CA ILE A 73 -12.66 -12.88 5.71
C ILE A 73 -12.72 -11.55 4.97
N GLU A 74 -13.64 -11.39 4.01
CA GLU A 74 -13.89 -10.13 3.31
C GLU A 74 -14.39 -9.02 4.25
N GLN A 75 -15.33 -9.33 5.16
CA GLN A 75 -15.81 -8.37 6.15
C GLN A 75 -14.71 -7.81 7.06
N ARG A 76 -13.68 -8.60 7.39
CA ARG A 76 -12.56 -8.14 8.24
C ARG A 76 -11.65 -7.16 7.52
N ILE A 77 -11.48 -7.30 6.20
CA ILE A 77 -10.70 -6.34 5.40
C ILE A 77 -11.48 -5.04 5.26
N GLU A 78 -12.79 -5.13 5.07
CA GLU A 78 -13.67 -3.97 4.95
C GLU A 78 -13.76 -3.15 6.23
N ILE A 79 -13.80 -3.78 7.41
CA ILE A 79 -13.77 -3.06 8.71
C ILE A 79 -12.48 -2.25 8.89
N ASN A 80 -11.31 -2.85 8.66
CA ASN A 80 -10.04 -2.13 8.79
C ASN A 80 -9.93 -0.98 7.78
N ARG A 81 -10.47 -1.19 6.57
CA ARG A 81 -10.49 -0.15 5.54
C ARG A 81 -11.40 1.01 5.94
N LEU A 82 -12.61 0.73 6.42
CA LEU A 82 -13.56 1.74 6.88
C LEU A 82 -13.05 2.51 8.10
N GLU A 83 -12.37 1.84 9.03
CA GLU A 83 -11.73 2.49 10.18
C GLU A 83 -10.58 3.41 9.74
N ALA A 84 -9.77 3.00 8.77
CA ALA A 84 -8.71 3.84 8.20
C ALA A 84 -9.28 5.05 7.45
N GLU A 85 -10.31 4.85 6.62
CA GLU A 85 -11.01 5.92 5.90
C GLU A 85 -11.67 6.91 6.89
N GLN A 86 -12.24 6.43 8.00
CA GLN A 86 -12.81 7.28 9.03
C GLN A 86 -11.74 8.13 9.73
N ALA A 87 -10.58 7.55 10.04
CA ALA A 87 -9.47 8.28 10.65
C ALA A 87 -8.95 9.39 9.72
N GLU A 88 -8.70 9.07 8.45
CA GLU A 88 -8.27 10.04 7.43
C GLU A 88 -9.29 11.17 7.25
N GLN A 89 -10.59 10.84 7.17
CA GLN A 89 -11.64 11.84 7.06
C GLN A 89 -11.72 12.74 8.30
N SER A 90 -11.52 12.18 9.50
CA SER A 90 -11.53 12.98 10.73
C SER A 90 -10.36 13.95 10.80
N GLU A 91 -9.16 13.53 10.39
CA GLU A 91 -7.98 14.39 10.31
C GLU A 91 -8.19 15.50 9.29
N ARG A 92 -8.78 15.19 8.13
CA ARG A 92 -9.07 16.20 7.11
C ARG A 92 -10.10 17.23 7.58
N ILE A 93 -11.11 16.82 8.35
CA ILE A 93 -12.07 17.74 8.96
C ILE A 93 -11.36 18.67 9.93
N GLU A 94 -10.51 18.14 10.81
CA GLU A 94 -9.76 18.95 11.78
C GLU A 94 -8.84 19.96 11.08
N GLU A 95 -8.15 19.55 10.02
CA GLU A 95 -7.31 20.44 9.21
C GLU A 95 -8.13 21.56 8.55
N LEU A 96 -9.26 21.22 7.93
CA LEU A 96 -10.14 22.19 7.27
C LEU A 96 -10.80 23.13 8.28
N GLU A 97 -11.16 22.65 9.46
CA GLU A 97 -11.67 23.50 10.55
C GLU A 97 -10.59 24.47 11.05
N ALA A 98 -9.35 23.99 11.24
CA ALA A 98 -8.24 24.85 11.61
C ALA A 98 -7.93 25.90 10.54
N GLU A 99 -8.03 25.54 9.27
CA GLU A 99 -7.89 26.47 8.15
C GLU A 99 -9.05 27.48 8.13
N ARG A 100 -10.30 27.04 8.27
CA ARG A 100 -11.47 27.91 8.37
C ARG A 100 -11.31 28.95 9.48
N VAL A 101 -10.85 28.54 10.66
CA VAL A 101 -10.62 29.45 11.78
C VAL A 101 -9.57 30.52 11.44
N LYS A 102 -8.53 30.19 10.67
CA LYS A 102 -7.54 31.17 10.19
C LYS A 102 -8.17 32.17 9.22
N TRP A 103 -8.99 31.69 8.27
CA TRP A 103 -9.67 32.55 7.30
C TRP A 103 -10.78 33.41 7.90
N ASP A 104 -11.35 33.03 9.05
CA ASP A 104 -12.32 33.84 9.80
C ASP A 104 -11.67 35.06 10.49
N ASP A 105 -10.34 35.12 10.63
CA ASP A 105 -9.64 36.27 11.19
C ASP A 105 -9.53 37.41 10.15
N PRO A 106 -10.17 38.57 10.36
CA PRO A 106 -10.14 39.68 9.43
C PRO A 106 -8.73 40.25 9.21
N GLU A 107 -7.81 40.15 10.18
CA GLU A 107 -6.43 40.61 10.01
C GLU A 107 -5.64 39.65 9.09
N TYR A 108 -5.88 38.35 9.22
CA TYR A 108 -5.28 37.33 8.34
C TYR A 108 -5.72 37.54 6.87
N VAL A 109 -7.02 37.80 6.65
CA VAL A 109 -7.56 38.08 5.32
C VAL A 109 -6.94 39.36 4.72
N LYS A 110 -6.81 40.44 5.50
CA LYS A 110 -6.17 41.68 5.03
C LYS A 110 -4.71 41.46 4.64
N ALA A 111 -3.96 40.70 5.44
CA ALA A 111 -2.57 40.36 5.14
C ALA A 111 -2.45 39.54 3.85
N GLN A 112 -3.33 38.55 3.67
CA GLN A 112 -3.34 37.71 2.46
C GLN A 112 -3.66 38.53 1.21
N ILE A 113 -4.71 39.36 1.25
CA ILE A 113 -5.10 40.25 0.16
C ILE A 113 -3.96 41.22 -0.19
N ARG A 114 -3.29 41.80 0.81
CA ARG A 114 -2.16 42.70 0.56
C ARG A 114 -0.98 41.97 -0.11
N SER A 115 -0.71 40.73 0.28
CA SER A 115 0.38 39.94 -0.29
C SER A 115 0.10 39.43 -1.72
N SER A 116 -1.16 39.08 -2.03
CA SER A 116 -1.52 38.47 -3.31
C SER A 116 -2.06 39.47 -4.33
N LEU A 117 -2.85 40.45 -3.87
CA LEU A 117 -3.57 41.40 -4.72
C LEU A 117 -3.03 42.82 -4.58
N LEU A 118 -2.03 43.05 -3.71
CA LEU A 118 -1.47 44.39 -3.43
C LEU A 118 -2.55 45.43 -3.07
N LEU A 119 -3.72 44.98 -2.59
CA LEU A 119 -4.85 45.86 -2.31
C LEU A 119 -4.70 46.47 -0.91
N VAL A 120 -4.98 47.77 -0.84
CA VAL A 120 -4.80 48.59 0.37
C VAL A 120 -6.14 49.27 0.72
N PRO A 121 -6.46 49.47 2.01
CA PRO A 121 -7.65 50.22 2.40
C PRO A 121 -7.72 51.60 1.73
N PRO A 122 -8.94 52.13 1.45
CA PRO A 122 -9.07 53.45 0.86
C PRO A 122 -8.47 54.51 1.80
N GLY A 123 -7.46 55.25 1.32
CA GLY A 123 -6.76 56.31 2.06
C GLY A 123 -5.33 55.99 2.51
N GLU A 124 -4.80 54.80 2.20
CA GLU A 124 -3.39 54.44 2.37
C GLU A 124 -2.70 54.32 0.99
N ASP A 125 -1.49 54.89 0.85
CA ASP A 125 -0.71 54.84 -0.39
C ASP A 125 0.11 53.53 -0.48
N LEU A 126 -0.05 52.79 -1.58
CA LEU A 126 0.76 51.60 -1.88
C LEU A 126 2.08 52.02 -2.54
N VAL A 127 3.20 51.67 -1.93
CA VAL A 127 4.54 51.84 -2.53
C VAL A 127 5.07 50.48 -2.97
N ILE A 128 5.19 50.28 -4.27
CA ILE A 128 5.87 49.12 -4.87
C ILE A 128 7.29 49.57 -5.23
N VAL A 129 8.29 48.92 -4.64
CA VAL A 129 9.69 49.13 -5.02
C VAL A 129 10.02 48.14 -6.14
N VAL A 130 10.10 48.64 -7.36
CA VAL A 130 10.56 47.87 -8.51
C VAL A 130 12.07 48.00 -8.60
N ASP A 131 12.75 46.86 -8.69
CA ASP A 131 14.18 46.80 -8.96
C ASP A 131 14.38 46.89 -10.48
N GLU A 132 15.24 47.80 -10.93
CA GLU A 132 15.49 48.05 -12.36
C GLU A 132 16.20 46.87 -13.03
N ASP A 133 16.81 45.98 -12.24
CA ASP A 133 17.49 44.77 -12.69
C ASP A 133 16.61 43.48 -12.61
N ASP A 134 15.31 43.55 -12.28
CA ASP A 134 14.44 42.36 -12.21
C ASP A 134 13.88 41.97 -13.61
N PRO A 135 14.35 40.88 -14.24
CA PRO A 135 13.91 40.45 -15.58
C PRO A 135 12.43 40.03 -15.64
N ARG A 136 11.74 39.92 -14.49
CA ARG A 136 10.28 39.65 -14.44
C ARG A 136 9.44 40.88 -14.71
N HIS A 137 10.03 42.07 -14.65
CA HIS A 137 9.36 43.36 -14.90
C HIS A 137 9.74 43.98 -16.24
N THR A 138 10.62 43.33 -17.03
CA THR A 138 11.08 43.81 -18.34
C THR A 138 10.15 43.42 -19.50
N GLY A 139 8.99 42.80 -19.22
CA GLY A 139 8.09 42.24 -20.22
C GLY A 139 7.10 43.21 -20.87
N GLY A 140 7.20 44.52 -20.63
CA GLY A 140 6.23 45.51 -21.16
C GLY A 140 6.87 46.76 -21.77
N ALA A 141 8.19 46.76 -22.02
CA ALA A 141 8.89 47.96 -22.47
C ALA A 141 9.14 48.03 -23.98
N ASP A 142 8.88 46.95 -24.75
CA ASP A 142 9.17 46.89 -26.19
C ASP A 142 7.94 46.90 -27.11
N ASP A 143 6.72 46.80 -26.57
CA ASP A 143 5.50 47.00 -27.36
C ASP A 143 5.11 48.47 -27.28
N ALA A 144 5.35 49.21 -28.35
CA ALA A 144 4.88 50.57 -28.49
C ALA A 144 3.34 50.59 -28.40
N GLU A 145 2.82 50.95 -27.22
CA GLU A 145 1.40 51.21 -26.97
C GLU A 145 0.87 52.17 -28.05
N ASP A 146 -0.13 51.73 -28.81
CA ASP A 146 -0.90 52.60 -29.69
C ASP A 146 -1.92 53.34 -28.81
N PRO A 147 -1.74 54.65 -28.53
CA PRO A 147 -2.49 55.38 -27.49
C PRO A 147 -3.99 55.51 -27.77
N ASP A 148 -4.44 55.06 -28.95
CA ASP A 148 -5.84 55.13 -29.39
C ASP A 148 -6.64 53.85 -29.09
N LEU A 149 -6.00 52.78 -28.61
CA LEU A 149 -6.70 51.55 -28.22
C LEU A 149 -7.10 51.60 -26.75
N SER A 150 -8.33 51.17 -26.48
CA SER A 150 -8.74 50.95 -25.09
C SER A 150 -8.17 49.62 -24.58
N TRP A 151 -7.96 49.49 -23.28
CA TRP A 151 -7.43 48.26 -22.66
C TRP A 151 -8.25 47.00 -22.98
N TYR A 152 -9.54 47.15 -23.27
CA TYR A 152 -10.41 46.03 -23.63
C TYR A 152 -10.23 45.63 -25.10
N ASP A 153 -9.90 46.58 -25.98
CA ASP A 153 -9.58 46.30 -27.38
C ASP A 153 -8.23 45.60 -27.50
N GLU A 154 -7.24 46.00 -26.69
CA GLU A 154 -5.95 45.30 -26.58
C GLU A 154 -6.12 43.85 -26.09
N LEU A 155 -6.96 43.65 -25.06
CA LEU A 155 -7.27 42.32 -24.57
C LEU A 155 -7.97 41.46 -25.64
N ALA A 156 -8.96 42.02 -26.34
CA ALA A 156 -9.63 41.34 -27.45
C ALA A 156 -8.64 40.98 -28.56
N ALA A 157 -7.68 41.86 -28.86
CA ALA A 157 -6.63 41.62 -29.84
C ALA A 157 -5.71 40.46 -29.44
N THR A 158 -5.36 40.29 -28.16
CA THR A 158 -4.54 39.13 -27.72
C THR A 158 -5.26 37.79 -27.88
N PHE A 159 -6.58 37.72 -27.69
CA PHE A 159 -7.35 36.51 -27.96
C PHE A 159 -7.41 36.19 -29.46
N GLU A 160 -7.58 37.20 -30.30
CA GLU A 160 -7.59 37.08 -31.75
C GLU A 160 -6.20 36.67 -32.29
N ASP A 161 -5.14 37.19 -31.69
CA ASP A 161 -3.75 36.84 -32.03
C ASP A 161 -3.41 35.40 -31.60
N ALA A 162 -3.86 34.99 -30.42
CA ALA A 162 -3.71 33.61 -29.95
C ALA A 162 -4.50 32.59 -30.78
N ASP A 163 -5.67 32.97 -31.31
CA ASP A 163 -6.47 32.14 -32.22
C ASP A 163 -5.84 32.05 -33.63
N ARG A 164 -5.04 33.07 -34.01
CA ARG A 164 -4.30 33.11 -35.28
C ARG A 164 -3.02 32.28 -35.27
N LEU A 165 -2.65 31.63 -34.15
CA LEU A 165 -1.51 30.70 -34.13
C LEU A 165 -1.76 29.51 -35.09
N ASP A 166 -1.25 29.67 -36.31
CA ASP A 166 -1.19 28.65 -37.34
C ASP A 166 -0.39 27.45 -36.80
N PRO A 167 -0.87 26.19 -36.92
CA PRO A 167 -0.13 25.00 -36.52
C PRO A 167 1.12 24.72 -37.39
N GLU A 168 1.45 25.58 -38.35
CA GLU A 168 2.47 25.33 -39.38
C GLU A 168 3.89 25.83 -39.02
N GLU A 169 4.13 26.36 -37.80
CA GLU A 169 5.49 26.67 -37.33
C GLU A 169 6.06 25.61 -36.37
N THR A 170 5.62 24.36 -36.52
CA THR A 170 6.48 23.21 -36.21
C THR A 170 7.35 22.91 -37.43
N GLU A 171 8.25 23.84 -37.80
CA GLU A 171 9.45 23.46 -38.55
C GLU A 171 10.28 22.54 -37.66
N GLU A 172 10.06 21.25 -37.87
CA GLU A 172 10.95 20.15 -37.57
C GLU A 172 12.38 20.50 -38.01
N PRO A 173 13.35 20.72 -37.10
CA PRO A 173 14.74 20.59 -37.50
C PRO A 173 15.03 19.10 -37.66
N ALA A 174 15.03 18.65 -38.91
CA ALA A 174 15.67 17.41 -39.30
C ALA A 174 17.16 17.46 -38.92
N GLU A 175 17.56 16.66 -37.93
CA GLU A 175 18.70 15.70 -37.92
C GLU A 175 19.05 15.23 -36.49
#